data_AF-A0A6C2U1M5-F1
#
_entry.id   AF-A0A6C2U1M5-F1
#
_cell.length_a   1.000
_cell.length_b   1.000
_cell.length_c   1.000
_cell.angle_alpha   90.00
_cell.angle_beta   90.00
_cell.angle_gamma   90.00
#
_symmetry.space_group_name_H-M   'P 1'
#
loop_
_entity.id
_entity.type
_entity.pdbx_description
1 polymer ?
#
loop_
_entity_poly.entity_id
_entity_poly.type
_entity_poly.pdbx_seq_one_letter_code
_entity_poly.pdbx_strand_id
1 'polypeptide(L)'
;MKLNEKDKAFLERLQKLIDQDAVWIERTFDSPFYFVLRGNYGEHVERLFKLTRQGVRWRFWRLFNDIYVSAYETIIFIEKQLGTGFRQDALIIAHDRFIQRQRALTEPSFREVNPYAGKNKD
;
A
#
# COMPACT_ATOMS: atom_id res chain seq x y z
N MET A 1 4.34 1.06 -8.33
CA MET A 1 3.27 0.05 -8.13
C MET A 1 2.05 0.74 -7.52
N LYS A 2 0.82 0.49 -7.99
CA LYS A 2 -0.40 1.13 -7.45
C LYS A 2 -1.01 0.22 -6.36
N LEU A 3 -1.34 0.79 -5.19
CA LEU A 3 -2.17 0.10 -4.19
C LEU A 3 -3.55 -0.18 -4.80
N ASN A 4 -4.11 -1.35 -4.55
CA ASN A 4 -5.45 -1.72 -5.02
C ASN A 4 -6.50 -1.61 -3.90
N GLU A 5 -7.78 -1.76 -4.24
CA GLU A 5 -8.89 -1.71 -3.25
C GLU A 5 -8.74 -2.75 -2.12
N LYS A 6 -8.17 -3.92 -2.41
CA LYS A 6 -7.91 -4.96 -1.39
C LYS A 6 -6.81 -4.55 -0.43
N ASP A 7 -5.84 -3.76 -0.88
CA ASP A 7 -4.77 -3.18 -0.06
C ASP A 7 -5.32 -2.08 0.83
N LYS A 8 -6.14 -1.19 0.28
CA LYS A 8 -6.84 -0.15 1.03
C LYS A 8 -7.72 -0.74 2.13
N ALA A 9 -8.59 -1.69 1.80
CA ALA A 9 -9.46 -2.36 2.76
C ALA A 9 -8.67 -3.14 3.84
N PHE A 10 -7.48 -3.64 3.50
CA PHE A 10 -6.59 -4.26 4.48
C PHE A 10 -6.02 -3.23 5.46
N LEU A 11 -5.53 -2.09 4.96
CA LEU A 11 -4.99 -1.01 5.78
C LEU A 11 -6.06 -0.42 6.72
N GLU A 12 -7.28 -0.19 6.24
CA GLU A 12 -8.39 0.30 7.06
C GLU A 12 -8.74 -0.65 8.21
N ARG A 13 -8.71 -1.97 7.97
CA ARG A 13 -8.95 -2.97 9.02
C ARG A 13 -7.78 -3.09 9.98
N LEU A 14 -6.56 -3.03 9.46
CA LEU A 14 -5.35 -3.05 10.26
C LEU A 14 -5.31 -1.84 11.21
N GLN A 15 -5.66 -0.64 10.72
CA GLN A 15 -5.74 0.57 11.53
C GLN A 15 -6.68 0.38 12.71
N LYS A 16 -7.90 -0.13 12.50
CA LYS A 16 -8.86 -0.41 13.58
C LYS A 16 -8.31 -1.34 14.66
N LEU A 17 -7.47 -2.31 14.28
CA LEU A 17 -6.87 -3.25 15.24
C LEU A 17 -5.69 -2.64 15.99
N ILE A 18 -4.96 -1.73 15.36
CA ILE A 18 -3.92 -0.94 16.03
C ILE A 18 -4.57 0.01 17.04
N ASP A 19 -5.65 0.69 16.65
CA ASP A 19 -6.39 1.62 17.52
C ASP A 19 -7.02 0.91 18.74
N GLN A 20 -7.20 -0.41 18.67
CA GLN A 20 -7.72 -1.26 19.74
C GLN A 20 -6.60 -1.93 20.57
N ASP A 21 -5.33 -1.62 20.29
CA ASP A 21 -4.15 -2.29 20.86
C ASP A 21 -4.16 -3.83 20.67
N ALA A 22 -4.96 -4.33 19.73
CA ALA A 22 -5.05 -5.76 19.46
C ALA A 22 -3.83 -6.27 18.70
N VAL A 23 -3.23 -5.39 17.88
CA VAL A 23 -2.03 -5.65 17.08
C VAL A 23 -1.12 -4.43 17.07
N TRP A 24 0.17 -4.65 16.89
CA TRP A 24 1.14 -3.56 16.68
C TRP A 24 2.16 -3.95 15.62
N ILE A 25 2.82 -2.94 15.05
CA ILE A 25 3.87 -3.13 14.05
C ILE A 25 5.21 -2.90 14.72
N GLU A 26 6.12 -3.84 14.54
CA GLU A 26 7.47 -3.80 15.10
C GLU A 26 8.49 -4.06 13.99
N ARG A 27 9.70 -3.52 14.09
CA ARG A 27 10.84 -3.89 13.25
C ARG A 27 11.63 -5.00 13.94
N THR A 28 12.16 -5.98 13.19
CA THR A 28 13.09 -6.96 13.76
C THR A 28 14.33 -6.31 14.38
N PHE A 29 14.86 -6.96 15.42
CA PHE A 29 16.04 -6.48 16.14
C PHE A 29 17.34 -6.68 15.35
N ASP A 30 17.41 -7.75 14.57
CA ASP A 30 18.61 -8.16 13.83
C ASP A 30 18.43 -8.04 12.32
N SER A 31 19.55 -7.86 11.63
CA SER A 31 19.61 -7.82 10.17
C SER A 31 19.44 -9.22 9.57
N PRO A 32 18.70 -9.38 8.46
CA PRO A 32 18.01 -8.34 7.69
C PRO A 32 16.80 -7.76 8.43
N PHE A 33 16.67 -6.43 8.41
CA PHE A 33 15.57 -5.75 9.07
C PHE A 33 14.29 -5.81 8.25
N TYR A 34 13.18 -6.13 8.90
CA TYR A 34 11.84 -6.05 8.31
C TYR A 34 10.80 -5.75 9.38
N PHE A 35 9.67 -5.21 8.94
CA PHE A 35 8.48 -5.06 9.77
C PHE A 35 7.78 -6.40 9.97
N VAL A 36 7.27 -6.59 11.18
CA VAL A 36 6.43 -7.71 11.59
C VAL A 36 5.16 -7.18 12.24
N LEU A 37 4.05 -7.82 11.95
CA LEU A 37 2.80 -7.62 12.68
C LEU A 37 2.82 -8.51 13.92
N ARG A 38 2.63 -7.90 15.08
CA ARG A 38 2.60 -8.55 16.39
C ARG A 38 1.22 -8.42 17.03
N GLY A 39 1.00 -9.14 18.12
CA GLY A 39 -0.26 -9.13 18.87
C GLY A 39 -1.10 -10.39 18.68
N ASN A 40 -2.27 -10.37 19.31
CA ASN A 40 -3.07 -11.58 19.53
C ASN A 40 -4.21 -11.66 18.52
N TYR A 41 -3.86 -11.83 17.24
CA TYR A 41 -4.86 -11.86 16.17
C TYR A 41 -5.46 -13.25 15.91
N GLY A 42 -4.89 -14.33 16.48
CA GLY A 42 -5.43 -15.70 16.68
C GLY A 42 -6.64 -16.18 15.86
N GLU A 43 -7.60 -16.89 16.50
CA GLU A 43 -8.83 -17.40 15.86
C GLU A 43 -9.70 -16.33 15.18
N HIS A 44 -9.44 -15.04 15.46
CA HIS A 44 -10.25 -13.93 15.00
C HIS A 44 -9.72 -13.27 13.70
N VAL A 45 -8.54 -13.66 13.19
CA VAL A 45 -7.96 -13.12 11.94
C VAL A 45 -8.93 -13.22 10.79
N GLU A 46 -9.50 -14.41 10.60
CA GLU A 46 -10.29 -14.70 9.42
C GLU A 46 -11.61 -13.94 9.43
N ARG A 47 -12.24 -13.77 10.60
CA ARG A 47 -13.45 -12.97 10.75
C ARG A 47 -13.19 -11.48 10.49
N LEU A 48 -12.08 -10.95 10.99
CA LEU A 48 -11.76 -9.52 10.89
C LEU A 48 -11.24 -9.14 9.49
N PHE A 49 -10.23 -9.87 9.00
CA PHE A 49 -9.60 -9.60 7.70
C PHE A 49 -10.31 -10.27 6.53
N LYS A 50 -11.23 -11.22 6.74
CA LYS A 50 -11.81 -12.06 5.68
C LYS A 50 -10.72 -12.73 4.83
N LEU A 51 -9.63 -13.12 5.50
CA LEU A 51 -8.42 -13.70 4.93
C LEU A 51 -7.88 -14.75 5.90
N THR A 52 -7.24 -15.77 5.36
CA THR A 52 -6.47 -16.70 6.19
C THR A 52 -5.31 -15.99 6.89
N ARG A 53 -4.78 -16.58 7.96
CA ARG A 53 -3.57 -16.08 8.65
C ARG A 53 -2.39 -15.88 7.69
N GLN A 54 -2.21 -16.80 6.73
CA GLN A 54 -1.17 -16.66 5.70
C GLN A 54 -1.47 -15.52 4.73
N GLY A 55 -2.74 -15.33 4.35
CA GLY A 55 -3.16 -14.20 3.51
C GLY A 55 -2.90 -12.85 4.17
N VAL A 56 -3.16 -12.73 5.48
CA VAL A 56 -2.82 -11.53 6.26
C VAL A 56 -1.33 -11.30 6.33
N ARG A 57 -0.54 -12.34 6.65
CA ARG A 57 0.93 -12.23 6.70
C ARG A 57 1.51 -11.82 5.36
N TRP A 58 1.04 -12.42 4.27
CA TRP A 58 1.48 -12.08 2.92
C TRP A 58 1.14 -10.64 2.54
N ARG A 59 -0.11 -10.20 2.80
CA ARG A 59 -0.53 -8.84 2.45
C ARG A 59 0.19 -7.78 3.29
N PHE A 60 0.39 -8.06 4.57
CA PHE A 60 1.22 -7.23 5.44
C PHE A 60 2.65 -7.11 4.91
N TRP A 61 3.29 -8.23 4.60
CA TRP A 61 4.65 -8.25 4.04
C TRP A 61 4.75 -7.43 2.76
N ARG A 62 3.81 -7.64 1.83
CA ARG A 62 3.76 -6.90 0.56
C ARG A 62 3.63 -5.39 0.78
N LEU A 63 2.81 -4.94 1.72
CA LEU A 63 2.56 -3.52 1.92
C LEU A 63 3.73 -2.83 2.65
N PHE A 64 4.20 -3.43 3.75
CA PHE A 64 5.15 -2.78 4.64
C PHE A 64 6.61 -3.06 4.26
N ASN A 65 6.94 -4.30 3.85
CA ASN A 65 8.33 -4.67 3.56
C ASN A 65 8.69 -4.59 2.07
N ASP A 66 7.75 -4.91 1.19
CA ASP A 66 7.99 -4.80 -0.25
C ASP A 66 7.71 -3.38 -0.73
N ILE A 67 6.46 -2.90 -0.69
CA ILE A 67 6.11 -1.59 -1.25
C ILE A 67 6.73 -0.42 -0.47
N TYR A 68 6.47 -0.35 0.84
CA TYR A 68 6.81 0.83 1.64
C TYR A 68 8.33 0.97 1.79
N VAL A 69 9.04 -0.07 2.21
CA VAL A 69 10.51 -0.04 2.34
C VAL A 69 11.19 0.15 0.98
N SER A 70 10.80 -0.54 -0.09
CA SER A 70 11.43 -0.35 -1.41
C SER A 70 11.26 1.08 -1.95
N ALA A 71 10.17 1.78 -1.59
CA ALA A 71 10.01 3.19 -1.94
C ALA A 71 11.09 4.05 -1.27
N TYR A 72 11.41 3.81 0.01
CA TYR A 72 12.52 4.50 0.67
C TYR A 72 13.88 4.11 0.10
N GLU A 73 14.10 2.84 -0.22
CA GLU A 73 15.34 2.41 -0.87
C GLU A 73 15.57 3.14 -2.20
N THR A 74 14.51 3.29 -2.99
CA THR A 74 14.55 4.04 -4.26
C THR A 74 14.87 5.52 -4.03
N ILE A 75 14.24 6.15 -3.03
CA ILE A 75 14.52 7.55 -2.67
C ILE A 75 15.99 7.70 -2.25
N ILE A 76 16.46 6.85 -1.33
CA ILE A 76 17.85 6.87 -0.85
C ILE A 76 18.82 6.68 -2.01
N PHE A 77 18.53 5.78 -2.94
CA PHE A 77 19.38 5.53 -4.10
C PHE A 77 19.50 6.77 -5.00
N ILE A 78 18.37 7.41 -5.32
CA ILE A 78 18.36 8.63 -6.15
C ILE A 78 19.06 9.78 -5.43
N GLU A 79 18.75 10.00 -4.15
CA GLU A 79 19.29 11.11 -3.37
C GLU A 79 20.79 10.95 -3.07
N LYS A 80 21.30 9.71 -2.97
CA LYS A 80 22.75 9.46 -2.90
C LYS A 80 23.50 9.93 -4.15
N GLN A 81 22.86 9.93 -5.32
CA GLN A 81 23.49 10.31 -6.59
C GLN A 81 23.29 11.79 -6.93
N LEU A 82 22.10 12.34 -6.65
CA LEU A 82 21.69 13.67 -7.11
C LEU A 82 21.50 14.70 -5.98
N GLY A 83 21.70 14.29 -4.73
CA GLY A 83 21.38 15.09 -3.56
C GLY A 83 19.87 15.16 -3.27
N THR A 84 19.49 15.94 -2.26
CA THR A 84 18.09 16.00 -1.76
C THR A 84 17.29 17.17 -2.32
N GLY A 85 17.81 17.89 -3.33
CA GLY A 85 17.21 19.12 -3.86
C GLY A 85 15.80 18.92 -4.43
N PHE A 86 15.50 17.74 -4.98
CA PHE A 86 14.21 17.43 -5.58
C PHE A 86 13.13 16.96 -4.59
N ARG A 87 13.45 16.81 -3.30
CA ARG A 87 12.56 16.14 -2.34
C ARG A 87 11.22 16.87 -2.19
N GLN A 88 11.24 18.19 -2.08
CA GLN A 88 10.02 19.00 -1.93
C GLN A 88 9.13 18.90 -3.18
N ASP A 89 9.72 19.07 -4.36
CA ASP A 89 8.99 18.94 -5.63
C ASP A 89 8.41 17.54 -5.83
N ALA A 90 9.17 16.50 -5.47
CA ALA A 90 8.71 15.11 -5.54
C ALA A 90 7.50 14.86 -4.63
N LEU A 91 7.48 15.45 -3.41
CA LEU A 91 6.34 15.37 -2.50
C LEU A 91 5.11 16.10 -3.06
N ILE A 92 5.29 17.29 -3.63
CA ILE A 92 4.20 18.05 -4.28
C ILE A 92 3.59 17.21 -5.42
N ILE A 93 4.43 16.66 -6.30
CA ILE A 93 3.99 15.82 -7.43
C ILE A 93 3.30 14.56 -6.92
N ALA A 94 3.82 13.90 -5.89
CA ALA A 94 3.23 12.68 -5.33
C ALA A 94 1.83 12.95 -4.74
N HIS A 95 1.67 14.06 -4.02
CA HIS A 95 0.42 14.47 -3.42
C HIS A 95 -0.63 14.84 -4.48
N ASP A 96 -0.26 15.63 -5.49
CA ASP A 96 -1.13 15.97 -6.62
C ASP A 96 -1.60 14.70 -7.36
N ARG A 97 -0.69 13.77 -7.69
CA ARG A 97 -1.04 12.47 -8.28
C ARG A 97 -1.94 11.63 -7.39
N PHE A 98 -1.86 11.76 -6.07
CA PHE A 98 -2.76 11.07 -5.15
C PHE A 98 -4.17 11.66 -5.22
N ILE A 99 -4.30 12.99 -5.14
CA ILE A 99 -5.58 13.69 -5.23
C ILE A 99 -6.27 13.39 -6.57
N GLN A 100 -5.55 13.47 -7.69
CA GLN A 100 -6.12 13.19 -9.01
C GLN A 100 -6.69 11.77 -9.10
N ARG A 101 -6.00 10.79 -8.53
CA ARG A 101 -6.50 9.40 -8.46
C ARG A 101 -7.75 9.27 -7.60
N GLN A 102 -7.83 9.95 -6.46
CA GLN A 102 -9.03 9.93 -5.62
C GLN A 102 -10.23 10.55 -6.34
N ARG A 103 -10.02 11.67 -7.06
CA ARG A 103 -11.07 12.30 -7.87
C ARG A 103 -11.58 11.38 -8.97
N ALA A 104 -10.68 10.74 -9.72
CA ALA A 104 -11.04 9.80 -10.78
C ALA A 104 -11.84 8.57 -10.27
N LEU A 105 -11.63 8.14 -9.02
CA LEU A 105 -12.42 7.07 -8.40
C LEU A 105 -13.79 7.54 -7.90
N THR A 106 -13.96 8.84 -7.63
CA THR A 106 -15.19 9.43 -7.08
C THR A 106 -16.12 9.91 -8.19
N GLU A 107 -15.58 10.28 -9.35
CA GLU A 107 -16.35 10.71 -10.52
C GLU A 107 -16.88 9.51 -11.35
N PRO A 108 -18.21 9.31 -11.46
CA PRO A 108 -18.79 8.21 -12.25
C PRO A 108 -18.56 8.32 -13.77
N SER A 109 -18.04 9.46 -14.24
CA SER A 109 -17.93 9.84 -15.66
C SER A 109 -16.67 9.32 -16.34
N PHE A 110 -15.64 8.90 -15.60
CA PHE A 110 -14.46 8.24 -16.17
C PHE A 110 -14.71 6.74 -16.37
N ARG A 111 -15.65 6.42 -17.27
CA ARG A 111 -15.55 5.14 -17.99
C ARG A 111 -14.26 5.21 -18.78
N GLU A 112 -13.29 4.34 -18.50
CA GLU A 112 -12.22 4.06 -19.46
C GLU A 112 -12.91 3.74 -20.79
N VAL A 113 -12.84 4.67 -21.75
CA VAL A 113 -13.16 4.36 -23.13
C VAL A 113 -12.09 3.36 -23.53
N ASN A 114 -12.38 2.06 -23.44
CA ASN A 114 -11.49 1.03 -23.93
C ASN A 114 -11.33 1.28 -25.44
N PRO A 115 -10.16 1.76 -25.91
CA PRO A 115 -9.98 2.12 -27.32
C PRO A 115 -9.98 0.89 -28.23
N TYR A 116 -10.04 -0.32 -27.64
CA TYR A 116 -10.10 -1.60 -28.34
C TYR A 116 -11.47 -2.29 -28.24
N ALA A 117 -12.47 -1.67 -27.59
CA ALA A 117 -13.84 -2.18 -27.56
C ALA A 117 -14.58 -1.82 -28.86
N GLY A 118 -14.27 -2.52 -29.94
CA GLY A 118 -15.11 -2.59 -31.13
C GLY A 118 -14.45 -2.23 -32.46
N LYS A 119 -13.82 -3.22 -33.09
CA LYS A 119 -13.97 -3.48 -34.55
C LYS A 119 -13.98 -5.00 -34.78
N ASN A 120 -15.00 -5.68 -34.24
CA ASN A 120 -15.49 -6.85 -34.97
C ASN A 120 -16.28 -6.27 -36.15
N LYS A 121 -15.63 -6.25 -37.31
CA LYS A 121 -16.34 -6.13 -38.58
C LYS A 121 -16.69 -7.56 -38.98
N ASP A 122 -17.97 -7.75 -39.25
CA ASP A 122 -18.47 -8.84 -40.10
C ASP A 122 -17.73 -8.87 -41.44
#